data_AF-A0A8J9ZP31-F1
#
_entry.id   AF-A0A8J9ZP31-F1
#
_cell.length_a   1.000
_cell.length_b   1.000
_cell.length_c   1.000
_cell.angle_alpha   90.00
_cell.angle_beta   90.00
_cell.angle_gamma   90.00
#
_symmetry.space_group_name_H-M   'P 1'
#
loop_
_entity.id
_entity.type
_entity.pdbx_description
1 polymer ?
#
loop_
_entity_poly.entity_id
_entity_poly.type
_entity_poly.pdbx_seq_one_letter_code
_entity_poly.pdbx_strand_id
1 'polypeptide(L)' 'MERATLDSSSEAVEVEWSAGGVDRFPYIWLRDNCQCSECFQADLNKRLVLTSELDLDVSPVRAGVQGEFPLK' A
#
# COMPACT_ATOMS: atom_id res chain seq x y z
N MET A 1 15.92 -3.64 11.51
CA MET A 1 14.51 -3.50 11.91
C MET A 1 13.82 -2.76 10.78
N GLU A 2 12.76 -3.34 10.24
CA GLU A 2 12.01 -2.72 9.14
C GLU A 2 11.10 -1.62 9.69
N ARG A 3 10.92 -0.56 8.92
CA ARG A 3 10.12 0.59 9.35
C ARG A 3 9.39 1.19 8.16
N ALA A 4 8.11 1.47 8.36
CA ALA A 4 7.29 2.21 7.42
C ALA A 4 6.93 3.57 8.05
N THR A 5 7.11 4.65 7.30
CA THR A 5 6.79 6.01 7.74
C THR A 5 5.92 6.71 6.71
N LEU A 6 5.08 7.64 7.18
CA LEU A 6 4.27 8.48 6.30
C LEU A 6 5.08 9.73 5.93
N ASP A 7 5.35 9.92 4.65
CA ASP A 7 5.87 11.17 4.10
C ASP A 7 4.74 11.95 3.42
N SER A 8 4.10 12.85 4.17
CA SER A 8 3.03 13.71 3.67
C SER A 8 3.50 14.72 2.62
N SER A 9 4.81 14.98 2.52
CA SER A 9 5.34 15.93 1.53
C SER A 9 5.45 15.32 0.13
N SER A 10 5.66 14.01 0.06
CA SER A 10 5.72 13.24 -1.19
C SER A 10 4.50 12.34 -1.41
N GLU A 11 3.49 12.45 -0.53
CA GLU A 11 2.26 11.64 -0.53
C GLU A 11 2.55 10.15 -0.67
N ALA A 12 3.56 9.67 0.07
CA ALA A 12 4.06 8.32 -0.03
C ALA A 12 4.34 7.70 1.35
N VAL A 13 4.27 6.37 1.38
CA VAL A 13 4.82 5.57 2.47
C VAL A 13 6.27 5.25 2.13
N GLU A 14 7.19 5.63 2.99
CA GLU A 14 8.60 5.29 2.87
C GLU A 14 8.88 4.05 3.73
N VAL A 15 9.46 3.02 3.12
CA VAL A 15 9.79 1.75 3.78
C VAL A 15 11.30 1.57 3.77
N GLU A 16 11.86 1.50 4.97
CA GLU A 16 13.25 1.15 5.21
C GLU A 16 13.36 -0.35 5.52
N TRP A 17 14.12 -1.07 4.72
CA TRP A 17 14.25 -2.52 4.84
C TRP A 17 15.39 -2.95 5.75
N SER A 18 15.25 -4.13 6.36
CA SER A 18 16.26 -4.70 7.25
C SER A 18 17.57 -5.04 6.54
N ALA A 19 17.49 -5.44 5.27
CA ALA A 19 18.63 -5.68 4.39
C ALA A 19 19.28 -4.39 3.85
N GLY A 20 18.74 -3.22 4.24
CA GLY A 20 19.10 -1.93 3.66
C GLY A 20 18.25 -1.58 2.44
N GLY A 21 18.35 -0.32 2.03
CA GLY A 21 17.50 0.23 0.96
C GLY A 21 16.24 0.90 1.49
N VAL A 22 15.73 1.81 0.67
CA VAL A 22 14.52 2.60 0.95
C VAL A 22 13.65 2.59 -0.29
N ASP A 23 12.42 2.12 -0.14
CA ASP A 23 11.40 2.19 -1.18
C ASP A 23 10.30 3.17 -0.81
N ARG A 24 9.68 3.76 -1.83
CA ARG A 24 8.58 4.72 -1.68
C ARG A 24 7.35 4.25 -2.43
N PHE A 25 6.24 4.19 -1.72
CA PHE A 25 4.95 3.75 -2.26
C PHE A 25 3.94 4.89 -2.19
N PRO A 26 3.52 5.49 -3.32
CA PRO A 26 2.51 6.54 -3.32
C PRO A 26 1.20 6.10 -2.66
N TYR A 27 0.53 6.99 -1.93
CA TYR A 27 -0.73 6.69 -1.22
C TYR A 27 -1.81 6.16 -2.17
N ILE A 28 -1.96 6.82 -3.32
CA ILE A 28 -2.93 6.43 -4.34
C ILE A 28 -2.63 5.03 -4.91
N TRP A 29 -1.35 4.69 -5.08
CA TRP A 29 -0.94 3.38 -5.57
C TRP A 29 -1.29 2.28 -4.56
N LEU A 30 -1.03 2.51 -3.28
CA LEU A 30 -1.41 1.58 -2.22
C LEU A 30 -2.93 1.39 -2.12
N ARG A 31 -3.71 2.46 -2.30
CA ARG A 31 -5.18 2.39 -2.32
C ARG A 31 -5.70 1.61 -3.51
N ASP A 32 -5.15 1.82 -4.70
CA ASP A 32 -5.55 1.11 -5.92
C ASP A 32 -5.18 -0.38 -5.87
N ASN A 33 -4.08 -0.72 -5.19
CA ASN A 33 -3.57 -2.09 -5.07
C ASN A 33 -3.97 -2.79 -3.76
N CYS A 34 -5.01 -2.30 -3.07
CA CYS A 34 -5.50 -2.91 -1.84
C CYS A 34 -5.91 -4.37 -2.05
N GLN A 35 -5.37 -5.27 -1.22
CA GLN A 35 -5.59 -6.73 -1.31
C GLN A 35 -6.74 -7.24 -0.42
N CYS A 36 -7.57 -6.35 0.15
CA CYS A 36 -8.73 -6.78 0.92
C CYS A 36 -9.82 -7.38 0.02
N SER A 37 -10.71 -8.20 0.59
CA SER A 37 -11.79 -8.86 -0.16
C SER A 37 -12.80 -7.90 -0.81
N GLU A 38 -12.87 -6.66 -0.34
CA GLU A 38 -13.73 -5.62 -0.94
C GLU A 38 -13.10 -4.99 -2.18
N CYS A 39 -11.76 -4.94 -2.25
CA CYS A 39 -11.03 -4.30 -3.35
C CYS A 39 -10.48 -5.29 -4.37
N PHE A 40 -10.25 -6.55 -3.98
CA PHE A 40 -9.59 -7.55 -4.81
C PHE A 40 -10.18 -8.95 -4.63
N GLN A 41 -10.51 -9.59 -5.75
CA GLN A 41 -10.95 -10.98 -5.79
C GLN A 41 -9.74 -11.89 -6.06
N ALA A 42 -9.21 -12.48 -5.00
CA ALA A 42 -7.97 -13.26 -5.04
C ALA A 42 -8.03 -14.47 -6.00
N ASP A 43 -9.13 -15.22 -6.02
CA ASP A 43 -9.27 -16.44 -6.84
C ASP A 43 -9.22 -16.15 -8.35
N LEU A 44 -9.63 -14.95 -8.75
CA LEU A 44 -9.61 -14.50 -10.14
C LEU A 44 -8.46 -13.53 -10.44
N ASN A 45 -7.61 -13.25 -9.45
CA ASN A 45 -6.55 -12.25 -9.54
C ASN A 45 -7.05 -10.91 -10.13
N LYS A 46 -8.21 -10.44 -9.65
CA LYS A 46 -8.94 -9.33 -10.27
C LYS A 46 -9.24 -8.22 -9.27
N ARG A 47 -8.94 -6.98 -9.63
CA ARG A 47 -9.38 -5.77 -8.92
C ARG A 47 -10.88 -5.53 -9.11
N LEU A 48 -11.56 -5.17 -8.03
CA LEU A 48 -12.99 -4.88 -7.98
C LEU A 48 -13.30 -3.37 -8.04
N VAL A 49 -12.33 -2.53 -7.69
CA VAL A 49 -12.46 -1.06 -7.71
C VAL A 49 -12.12 -0.51 -9.10
N LEU A 50 -12.93 0.43 -9.59
CA LEU A 50 -12.64 1.15 -10.83
C LEU A 50 -11.66 2.29 -10.57
N THR A 51 -10.70 2.51 -11.47
CA THR A 51 -9.75 3.64 -11.35
C THR A 51 -10.46 5.00 -11.27
N SER A 52 -11.61 5.14 -11.94
CA SER A 52 -12.44 6.35 -11.90
C SER A 52 -13.11 6.63 -10.55
N GLU A 53 -13.15 5.64 -9.65
CA GLU A 53 -13.75 5.76 -8.32
C GLU A 53 -12.70 6.01 -7.23
N LEU A 54 -11.41 6.07 -7.59
CA LEU A 54 -10.35 6.37 -6.65
C LEU A 54 -10.35 7.85 -6.28
N ASP A 55 -10.34 8.11 -4.98
CA ASP A 55 -10.04 9.43 -4.43
C ASP A 55 -8.55 9.74 -4.64
N LEU A 56 -8.24 10.73 -5.47
CA LEU A 56 -6.86 11.11 -5.80
C LEU A 56 -6.15 11.78 -4.62
N ASP A 57 -6.90 12.33 -3.67
CA ASP A 57 -6.37 13.00 -2.47
C ASP A 57 -6.32 12.05 -1.25
N VAL A 58 -6.45 10.74 -1.50
CA VAL A 58 -6.45 9.72 -0.45
C VAL A 58 -5.17 9.75 0.38
N SER A 59 -5.33 9.80 1.70
CA SER A 59 -4.22 9.80 2.66
C SER A 59 -4.40 8.71 3.72
N PRO A 60 -3.34 7.94 4.05
CA PRO A 60 -3.41 6.89 5.06
C PRO A 60 -3.45 7.48 6.47
N VAL A 61 -4.22 6.85 7.37
CA VAL A 61 -4.25 7.23 8.79
C VAL A 61 -3.02 6.69 9.55
N ARG A 62 -2.47 5.57 9.11
CA ARG A 62 -1.30 4.91 9.72
C ARG A 62 -0.54 4.08 8.70
N ALA A 63 0.76 3.93 8.91
CA ALA A 63 1.59 2.93 8.24
C ALA A 63 2.37 2.12 9.27
N GLY A 64 2.65 0.87 8.95
CA GLY A 64 3.42 -0.04 9.80
C GLY A 64 3.79 -1.29 9.03
N VAL A 65 4.93 -1.88 9.39
CA VAL A 65 5.36 -3.16 8.84
C VAL A 65 4.65 -4.25 9.65
N GLN A 66 3.84 -5.05 8.96
CA GLN A 66 3.32 -6.30 9.52
C GLN A 66 4.25 -7.42 9.06
N GLY A 67 4.58 -8.35 9.96
CA GLY A 67 5.39 -9.52 9.62
C GLY A 67 4.78 -10.34 8.49
N GLU A 68 5.55 -11.31 7.97
CA GLU A 68 5.27 -12.06 6.75
C GLU A 68 3.77 -12.37 6.54
N PHE A 69 3.15 -11.63 5.62
CA PHE A 69 1.93 -12.10 4.98
C PHE A 69 2.31 -13.34 4.17
N PRO A 70 1.61 -14.47 4.28
CA PRO A 70 1.88 -15.60 3.41
C PRO A 70 1.69 -15.13 1.96
N LEU A 71 2.79 -15.12 1.22
CA LEU A 71 2.76 -15.03 -0.23
C LEU A 71 1.85 -16.17 -0.69
N LYS A 72 0.69 -15.83 -1.23
CA LYS A 72 -0.15 -16.79 -1.94
C LYS A 72 0.54 -17.22 -3.22
#